data_AF-A0A0F9MGM7-F1
#
_entry.id   AF-A0A0F9MGM7-F1
#
_cell.length_a   1.000
_cell.length_b   1.000
_cell.length_c   1.000
_cell.angle_alpha   90.00
_cell.angle_beta   90.00
_cell.angle_gamma   90.00
#
_symmetry.space_group_name_H-M   'P 1'
#
loop_
_entity.id
_entity.type
_entity.pdbx_description
1 polymer ?
#
loop_
_entity_poly.entity_id
_entity_poly.type
_entity_poly.pdbx_seq_one_letter_code
_entity_poly.pdbx_strand_id
1 'polypeptide(L)'
;MKTAMFRGSKYGVDLCGPIDGSCQNPKEGGLPWLRICVPLNKRRGLITAIHESLHACSFLKSEEAVTETAEDIGRFLWRLGYRHVED
;
A
#
# COMPACT_ATOMS: atom_id res chain seq x y z
N MET A 1 -12.26 10.77 3.89
CA MET A 1 -11.57 9.52 4.28
C MET A 1 -11.48 8.62 3.05
N LYS A 2 -10.29 8.20 2.65
CA LYS A 2 -10.09 7.32 1.48
C LYS A 2 -10.27 5.86 1.90
N THR A 3 -10.73 5.00 1.01
CA THR A 3 -10.94 3.57 1.26
C THR A 3 -10.59 2.73 0.04
N ALA A 4 -10.20 1.47 0.26
CA ALA A 4 -9.92 0.51 -0.80
C ALA A 4 -10.50 -0.88 -0.47
N MET A 5 -10.77 -1.69 -1.48
CA MET A 5 -11.25 -3.06 -1.34
C MET A 5 -10.16 -4.05 -1.74
N PHE A 6 -9.83 -4.98 -0.85
CA PHE A 6 -8.90 -6.08 -1.14
C PHE A 6 -9.55 -7.39 -0.69
N ARG A 7 -9.71 -8.33 -1.64
CA ARG A 7 -10.28 -9.68 -1.39
C ARG A 7 -11.61 -9.69 -0.61
N GLY A 8 -12.47 -8.72 -0.88
CA GLY A 8 -13.78 -8.59 -0.23
C GLY A 8 -13.76 -7.83 1.10
N SER A 9 -12.59 -7.50 1.64
CA SER A 9 -12.45 -6.68 2.84
C SER A 9 -12.30 -5.20 2.47
N LYS A 10 -13.05 -4.34 3.17
CA LYS A 10 -12.95 -2.88 3.04
C LYS A 10 -11.92 -2.35 4.02
N TYR A 11 -10.94 -1.61 3.53
CA TYR A 11 -9.92 -0.97 4.35
C TYR A 11 -10.08 0.54 4.40
N GLY A 12 -9.89 1.12 5.58
CA GLY A 12 -9.62 2.56 5.72
C GLY A 12 -8.20 2.88 5.27
N VAL A 13 -8.02 3.95 4.49
CA VAL A 13 -6.69 4.41 4.05
C VAL A 13 -6.33 5.69 4.77
N ASP A 14 -5.24 5.63 5.52
CA ASP A 14 -4.64 6.72 6.26
C ASP A 14 -3.30 7.12 5.59
N LEU A 15 -3.05 8.42 5.49
CA LEU A 15 -1.87 8.97 4.81
C LEU A 15 -0.94 9.72 5.78
N CYS A 16 -1.16 9.58 7.09
CA CYS A 16 -0.33 10.22 8.10
C CYS A 16 0.31 9.21 9.06
N GLY A 17 1.49 9.57 9.58
CA GLY A 17 2.23 8.76 10.55
C GLY A 17 3.75 8.91 10.43
N PRO A 18 4.50 8.39 11.42
CA PRO A 18 5.97 8.48 11.44
C PRO A 18 6.67 7.35 10.68
N ILE A 19 5.92 6.38 10.13
CA ILE A 19 6.42 5.22 9.39
C ILE A 19 6.09 5.36 7.91
N ASP A 20 6.81 4.65 7.04
CA ASP A 20 6.52 4.68 5.60
C ASP A 20 5.13 4.14 5.26
N GLY A 21 4.81 2.96 5.78
CA GLY A 21 3.55 2.27 5.54
C GLY A 21 3.31 1.17 6.58
N SER A 22 2.06 0.73 6.67
CA SER A 22 1.68 -0.44 7.45
C SER A 22 0.27 -0.91 7.06
N CYS A 23 0.05 -2.21 7.07
CA CYS A 23 -1.25 -2.83 6.82
C CYS A 23 -1.70 -3.63 8.04
N GLN A 24 -2.94 -3.40 8.49
CA GLN A 24 -3.53 -4.25 9.51
C GLN A 24 -3.94 -5.60 8.93
N ASN A 25 -3.64 -6.68 9.66
CA ASN A 25 -4.17 -7.99 9.36
C ASN A 25 -5.71 -7.98 9.55
N PRO A 26 -6.51 -8.29 8.51
CA PRO A 26 -7.97 -8.22 8.61
C PRO A 26 -8.56 -9.25 9.59
N LYS A 27 -7.77 -10.25 10.04
CA LYS A 27 -8.21 -11.25 11.01
C LYS A 27 -8.03 -10.82 12.48
N GLU A 28 -7.35 -9.70 12.74
CA GLU A 28 -7.06 -9.24 14.10
C GLU A 28 -8.21 -8.43 14.75
N GLY A 29 -9.38 -8.40 14.10
CA GLY A 29 -10.58 -7.74 14.60
C GLY A 29 -10.61 -6.24 14.34
N GLY A 30 -11.82 -5.67 14.32
CA GLY A 30 -12.07 -4.28 13.94
C GLY A 30 -12.16 -4.06 12.43
N LEU A 31 -12.32 -2.79 12.03
CA LEU A 31 -12.25 -2.39 10.63
C LEU A 31 -10.78 -2.30 10.21
N PRO A 32 -10.35 -3.04 9.17
CA PRO A 32 -8.95 -3.07 8.81
C PRO A 32 -8.52 -1.75 8.16
N TRP A 33 -7.24 -1.42 8.26
CA TRP A 33 -6.66 -0.19 7.71
C TRP A 33 -5.33 -0.42 6.99
N LEU A 34 -5.03 0.48 6.04
CA LEU A 34 -3.71 0.65 5.41
C LEU A 34 -3.22 2.06 5.70
N ARG A 35 -1.94 2.18 6.00
CA ARG A 35 -1.22 3.45 6.14
C ARG A 35 -0.21 3.60 5.01
N ILE A 36 -0.19 4.76 4.37
CA ILE A 36 0.83 5.13 3.39
C ILE A 36 1.25 6.58 3.70
N CYS A 37 2.28 6.75 4.53
CA CYS A 37 2.67 8.06 5.07
C CYS A 37 3.81 8.72 4.27
N VAL A 38 4.18 8.12 3.14
CA VAL A 38 5.14 8.68 2.19
C VAL A 38 4.41 9.46 1.08
N PRO A 39 4.98 10.56 0.56
CA PRO A 39 4.34 11.33 -0.51
C PRO A 39 4.03 10.49 -1.76
N LEU A 40 2.74 10.38 -2.10
CA LEU A 40 2.25 9.55 -3.22
C LEU A 40 2.69 10.07 -4.59
N ASN A 41 3.08 11.34 -4.68
CA ASN A 41 3.64 11.94 -5.90
C ASN A 41 5.12 11.59 -6.13
N LYS A 42 5.72 10.75 -5.27
CA LYS A 42 7.09 10.22 -5.43
C LYS A 42 7.03 8.73 -5.73
N ARG A 43 8.06 8.22 -6.40
CA ARG A 43 8.21 6.78 -6.71
C ARG A 43 8.13 5.91 -5.45
N ARG A 44 8.77 6.34 -4.35
CA ARG A 44 8.70 5.64 -3.06
C ARG A 44 7.26 5.54 -2.56
N GLY A 45 6.47 6.62 -2.69
CA GLY A 45 5.05 6.61 -2.34
C GLY A 45 4.23 5.58 -3.12
N LEU A 46 4.46 5.49 -4.44
CA LEU A 46 3.82 4.46 -5.26
C LEU A 46 4.23 3.04 -4.84
N ILE A 47 5.52 2.80 -4.62
CA ILE A 47 6.03 1.49 -4.18
C ILE A 47 5.42 1.10 -2.83
N THR A 48 5.42 2.00 -1.84
CA THR A 48 4.79 1.75 -0.54
C THR A 48 3.30 1.48 -0.68
N ALA A 49 2.57 2.22 -1.51
CA ALA A 49 1.16 1.94 -1.76
C ALA A 49 0.92 0.52 -2.30
N ILE A 50 1.78 0.05 -3.22
CA ILE A 50 1.71 -1.32 -3.75
C ILE A 50 2.07 -2.34 -2.67
N HIS A 51 3.13 -2.08 -1.90
CA HIS A 51 3.59 -2.93 -0.80
C HIS A 51 2.48 -3.21 0.22
N GLU A 52 1.82 -2.16 0.73
CA GLU A 52 0.73 -2.33 1.70
C GLU A 52 -0.50 -2.98 1.06
N SER A 53 -0.76 -2.71 -0.22
CA SER A 53 -1.85 -3.37 -0.96
C SER A 53 -1.59 -4.87 -1.14
N LEU A 54 -0.34 -5.29 -1.29
CA LEU A 54 0.05 -6.70 -1.37
C LEU A 54 -0.16 -7.40 -0.02
N HIS A 55 0.17 -6.76 1.10
CA HIS A 55 -0.16 -7.28 2.43
C HIS A 55 -1.68 -7.41 2.62
N ALA A 56 -2.46 -6.40 2.21
CA ALA A 56 -3.92 -6.47 2.26
C ALA A 56 -4.49 -7.60 1.37
N CYS A 57 -3.86 -7.87 0.23
CA CYS A 57 -4.21 -9.00 -0.64
C CYS A 57 -3.76 -10.36 -0.07
N SER A 58 -2.66 -10.44 0.66
CA SER A 58 -2.14 -11.73 1.13
C SER A 58 -1.13 -11.56 2.26
N PHE A 59 -1.64 -11.47 3.49
CA PHE A 59 -0.83 -11.36 4.70
C PHE A 59 0.10 -12.57 4.95
N LEU A 60 -0.10 -13.69 4.25
CA LEU A 60 0.73 -14.90 4.37
C LEU A 60 2.04 -14.83 3.58
N LYS A 61 2.26 -13.80 2.74
CA LYS A 61 3.51 -13.64 2.01
C LYS A 61 4.61 -13.15 2.95
N SER A 62 5.85 -13.58 2.70
CA SER A 62 7.00 -13.03 3.41
C SER A 62 7.20 -11.56 3.06
N GLU A 63 7.73 -10.82 4.02
CA GLU A 63 8.10 -9.42 3.87
C GLU A 63 9.02 -9.17 2.66
N GLU A 64 9.99 -10.06 2.47
CA GLU A 64 10.93 -10.05 1.33
C GLU A 64 10.17 -10.16 0.00
N ALA A 65 9.29 -11.16 -0.14
CA ALA A 65 8.54 -11.36 -1.37
C ALA A 65 7.59 -10.18 -1.67
N VAL A 66 6.98 -9.59 -0.64
CA VAL A 66 6.16 -8.38 -0.79
C VAL A 66 7.00 -7.19 -1.22
N THR A 67 8.16 -6.99 -0.59
CA THR A 67 9.08 -5.90 -0.91
C THR A 67 9.58 -5.98 -2.35
N GLU A 68 10.14 -7.10 -2.76
CA GLU A 68 10.64 -7.30 -4.14
C GLU A 68 9.53 -7.11 -5.17
N THR A 69 8.36 -7.71 -4.94
CA THR A 69 7.20 -7.59 -5.83
C THR A 69 6.75 -6.13 -5.94
N ALA A 70 6.69 -5.40 -4.82
CA ALA A 70 6.29 -3.99 -4.81
C ALA A 70 7.30 -3.10 -5.54
N GLU A 71 8.60 -3.36 -5.38
CA GLU A 71 9.63 -2.61 -6.08
C GLU A 71 9.57 -2.84 -7.60
N ASP A 72 9.43 -4.09 -8.04
CA ASP A 72 9.37 -4.42 -9.46
C ASP A 72 8.14 -3.79 -10.13
N ILE A 73 6.95 -3.98 -9.55
CA ILE A 73 5.71 -3.39 -10.05
C ILE A 73 5.79 -1.86 -10.01
N GLY A 74 6.24 -1.29 -8.89
CA GLY A 74 6.29 0.16 -8.73
C GLY A 74 7.28 0.83 -9.68
N ARG A 75 8.46 0.25 -9.90
CA ARG A 75 9.42 0.74 -10.91
C ARG A 75 8.84 0.65 -12.32
N PHE A 76 8.18 -0.45 -12.65
CA PHE A 76 7.50 -0.63 -13.94
C PHE A 76 6.42 0.41 -14.17
N LEU A 77 5.46 0.55 -13.24
CA LEU A 77 4.37 1.52 -13.32
C LEU A 77 4.87 2.97 -13.37
N TRP A 78 5.91 3.29 -12.60
CA TRP A 78 6.52 4.62 -12.64
C TRP A 78 7.12 4.94 -14.02
N ARG A 79 7.77 3.97 -14.67
CA ARG A 79 8.29 4.12 -16.04
C ARG A 79 7.17 4.31 -17.07
N LEU A 80 6.00 3.71 -16.84
CA LEU A 80 4.80 3.95 -17.65
C LEU A 80 4.14 5.31 -17.36
N GLY A 81 4.59 6.04 -16.35
CA GLY A 81 4.09 7.36 -16.01
C GLY A 81 2.97 7.37 -14.96
N TYR A 82 2.63 6.23 -14.34
CA TYR A 82 1.69 6.20 -13.22
C TYR A 82 2.31 6.86 -11.99
N ARG A 83 1.69 7.95 -11.54
CA ARG A 83 2.06 8.73 -10.36
C ARG A 83 0.88 9.55 -9.88
N HIS A 84 0.80 9.80 -8.57
CA HIS A 84 -0.21 10.71 -8.06
C HIS A 84 0.11 12.13 -8.53
N VAL A 85 -0.88 12.79 -9.11
CA VAL A 85 -0.85 14.21 -9.46
C VAL A 85 -1.82 14.87 -8.49
N GLU A 86 -1.34 15.87 -7.76
CA GLU A 86 -2.22 16.73 -6.98
C GLU A 86 -2.85 17.73 -7.97
N ASP A 87 -4.17 17.89 -7.92
CA ASP A 87 -4.86 18.97 -8.62
C ASP A 87 -4.64 20.32 -7.90
#